data_AF-A0A0G0BPW3-F1
#
_entry.id   AF-A0A0G0BPW3-F1
#
_cell.length_a   1.000
_cell.length_b   1.000
_cell.length_c   1.000
_cell.angle_alpha   90.00
_cell.angle_beta   90.00
_cell.angle_gamma   90.00
#
_symmetry.space_group_name_H-M   'P 1'
#
loop_
_entity.id
_entity.type
_entity.pdbx_description
1 polymer ?
#
loop_
_entity_poly.entity_id
_entity_poly.type
_entity_poly.pdbx_seq_one_letter_code
_entity_poly.pdbx_strand_id
1 'polypeptide(L)'
;MLNRGEVYDRVVIFDYDGVITDGNPMAVLSMMKGLEEALHIHGLGKFDSDAFSQAAVQSKGTTEQVFFDKYLKLKGLGLEKIRELESTVYNDFIVYRKRFLAEMNKKRDNKKSDEGYINKDFIHLMQSLKKMDQEDGIKTCYIIATGNPIIVLDERLPDEVRNMFNIVEGGESGFNRKDIIQDVLGAMEFRKEINKATKVFYLDDTSEAILSVANKNPEGRQRHNYDVFSIHVDRLNQPSEEILNLEKRPDHPVFHVKNLRDISLMSYLNPKNHGSIEGSLVNRQVRK
;
A
#
# COMPACT_ATOMS: atom_id res chain seq x y z
N MET A 1 -17.10 6.64 3.91
CA MET A 1 -17.46 7.98 4.45
C MET A 1 -17.01 8.02 5.90
N LEU A 2 -16.23 9.02 6.30
CA LEU A 2 -15.93 9.26 7.72
C LEU A 2 -17.19 9.77 8.42
N ASN A 3 -17.39 9.38 9.69
CA ASN A 3 -18.43 9.99 10.51
C ASN A 3 -18.05 11.47 10.74
N ARG A 4 -18.89 12.39 10.29
CA ARG A 4 -18.68 13.83 10.47
C ARG A 4 -18.49 14.13 11.96
N GLY A 5 -17.34 14.71 12.32
CA GLY A 5 -17.04 15.15 13.68
C GLY A 5 -16.29 14.13 14.57
N GLU A 6 -15.90 12.96 14.06
CA GLU A 6 -14.89 12.16 14.75
C GLU A 6 -13.52 12.86 14.69
N VAL A 7 -12.79 12.86 15.79
CA VAL A 7 -11.45 13.43 15.89
C VAL A 7 -10.51 12.29 16.22
N TYR A 8 -9.48 12.10 15.41
CA TYR A 8 -8.50 11.03 15.60
C TYR A 8 -7.20 11.57 16.22
N ASP A 9 -6.64 10.81 17.15
CA ASP A 9 -5.38 11.09 17.84
C ASP A 9 -4.17 10.55 17.06
N ARG A 10 -4.39 9.50 16.26
CA ARG A 10 -3.37 8.75 15.52
C ARG A 10 -3.90 8.33 14.15
N VAL A 11 -3.02 8.25 13.16
CA VAL A 11 -3.31 7.61 11.87
C VAL A 11 -2.37 6.43 11.63
N VAL A 12 -2.92 5.34 11.10
CA VAL A 12 -2.15 4.19 10.61
C VAL A 12 -2.56 3.88 9.18
N ILE A 13 -1.59 3.95 8.28
CA ILE A 13 -1.73 3.73 6.84
C ILE A 13 -1.06 2.41 6.50
N PHE A 14 -1.79 1.55 5.79
CA PHE A 14 -1.31 0.24 5.36
C PHE A 14 -1.29 0.17 3.85
N ASP A 15 -0.19 -0.35 3.31
CA ASP A 15 -0.24 -0.95 1.99
C ASP A 15 -1.16 -2.19 1.98
N TYR A 16 -1.69 -2.52 0.81
CA TYR A 16 -2.52 -3.69 0.62
C TYR A 16 -1.71 -4.96 0.36
N ASP A 17 -1.01 -5.03 -0.77
CA ASP A 17 -0.23 -6.21 -1.15
C ASP A 17 1.05 -6.27 -0.31
N GLY A 18 1.39 -7.43 0.26
CA GLY A 18 2.60 -7.59 1.08
C GLY A 18 2.49 -7.08 2.52
N VAL A 19 1.42 -6.36 2.88
CA VAL A 19 1.09 -6.00 4.27
C VAL A 19 -0.24 -6.64 4.68
N ILE A 20 -1.36 -6.27 4.06
CA ILE A 20 -2.68 -6.83 4.36
C ILE A 20 -2.84 -8.24 3.76
N THR A 21 -2.28 -8.48 2.57
CA THR A 21 -2.36 -9.78 1.88
C THR A 21 -0.98 -10.41 1.69
N ASP A 22 -0.95 -11.74 1.70
CA ASP A 22 0.20 -12.55 1.29
C ASP A 22 0.01 -12.92 -0.19
N GLY A 23 0.64 -12.15 -1.09
CA GLY A 23 0.70 -12.33 -2.55
C GLY A 23 -0.32 -13.29 -3.17
N ASN A 24 -1.37 -12.76 -3.80
CA ASN A 24 -2.46 -13.57 -4.35
C ASN A 24 -2.21 -13.98 -5.82
N PRO A 25 -2.14 -15.29 -6.16
CA PRO A 25 -2.08 -15.75 -7.55
C PRO A 25 -3.25 -15.28 -8.42
N MET A 26 -4.44 -15.11 -7.83
CA MET A 26 -5.60 -14.56 -8.55
C MET A 26 -5.39 -13.10 -8.96
N ALA A 27 -4.63 -12.32 -8.19
CA ALA A 27 -4.28 -10.95 -8.57
C ALA A 27 -3.44 -10.96 -9.84
N VAL A 28 -2.40 -11.80 -9.91
CA VAL A 28 -1.55 -11.96 -11.11
C VAL A 28 -2.37 -12.45 -12.30
N LEU A 29 -3.16 -13.51 -12.11
CA LEU A 29 -3.98 -14.08 -13.18
C LEU A 29 -4.99 -13.06 -13.74
N SER A 30 -5.61 -12.26 -12.86
CA SER A 30 -6.54 -11.22 -13.27
C SER A 30 -5.87 -10.12 -14.10
N MET A 31 -4.62 -9.76 -13.78
CA MET A 31 -3.84 -8.81 -14.59
C MET A 31 -3.53 -9.39 -15.97
N MET A 32 -3.10 -10.65 -16.04
CA MET A 32 -2.85 -11.32 -17.32
C MET A 32 -4.11 -11.37 -18.19
N LYS A 33 -5.25 -11.72 -17.61
CA LYS A 33 -6.53 -11.81 -18.33
C LYS A 33 -7.07 -10.45 -18.76
N GLY A 34 -6.95 -9.44 -17.91
CA GLY A 34 -7.29 -8.06 -18.28
C GLY A 34 -6.44 -7.55 -19.45
N LEU A 35 -5.13 -7.81 -19.43
CA LEU A 35 -4.22 -7.43 -20.51
C LEU A 35 -4.54 -8.17 -21.81
N GLU A 36 -4.74 -9.48 -21.75
CA GLU A 36 -5.07 -10.31 -22.92
C GLU A 36 -6.30 -9.76 -23.66
N GLU A 37 -7.35 -9.42 -22.93
CA GLU A 37 -8.59 -8.90 -23.51
C GLU A 37 -8.44 -7.46 -24.03
N ALA A 38 -7.80 -6.57 -23.25
CA ALA A 38 -7.57 -5.19 -23.68
C ALA A 38 -6.71 -5.11 -24.94
N LEU A 39 -5.63 -5.90 -25.01
CA LEU A 39 -4.78 -5.95 -26.20
C LEU A 39 -5.52 -6.50 -27.43
N HIS A 40 -6.37 -7.52 -27.22
CA HIS A 40 -7.15 -8.13 -28.30
C HIS A 40 -8.11 -7.12 -28.94
N ILE A 41 -8.90 -6.42 -28.11
CA ILE A 41 -9.93 -5.48 -28.57
C ILE A 41 -9.33 -4.27 -29.29
N HIS A 42 -8.18 -3.81 -28.83
CA HIS A 42 -7.48 -2.68 -29.44
C HIS A 42 -6.52 -3.09 -30.57
N GLY A 43 -6.49 -4.37 -30.96
CA GLY A 43 -5.65 -4.87 -32.04
C GLY A 43 -4.14 -4.69 -31.77
N LEU A 44 -3.73 -4.69 -30.50
CA LEU A 44 -2.34 -4.48 -30.06
C LEU A 44 -1.52 -5.78 -30.00
N GLY A 45 -2.09 -6.87 -30.51
CA GLY A 45 -1.46 -8.18 -30.56
C GLY A 45 -1.84 -9.07 -29.38
N LYS A 46 -1.08 -10.15 -29.21
CA LYS A 46 -1.33 -11.16 -28.17
C LYS A 46 -0.63 -10.78 -26.86
N PHE A 47 -1.11 -11.32 -25.74
CA PHE A 47 -0.39 -11.29 -24.47
C PHE A 47 1.06 -11.80 -24.62
N ASP A 48 1.96 -11.26 -23.82
CA ASP A 48 3.41 -11.54 -23.84
C ASP A 48 3.88 -11.76 -22.40
N SER A 49 4.23 -13.00 -22.08
CA SER A 49 4.63 -13.41 -20.73
C SER A 49 5.96 -12.80 -20.30
N ASP A 50 6.88 -12.57 -21.23
CA ASP A 50 8.22 -12.09 -20.92
C ASP A 50 8.18 -10.60 -20.64
N ALA A 51 7.45 -9.85 -21.48
CA ALA A 51 7.17 -8.43 -21.22
C ALA A 51 6.39 -8.25 -19.91
N PHE A 52 5.43 -9.11 -19.62
CA PHE A 52 4.67 -9.09 -18.35
C PHE A 52 5.58 -9.27 -17.14
N SER A 53 6.43 -10.30 -17.15
CA SER A 53 7.30 -10.63 -16.03
C SER A 53 8.33 -9.51 -15.78
N GLN A 54 8.90 -8.95 -16.85
CA GLN A 54 9.81 -7.81 -16.76
C GLN A 54 9.11 -6.55 -16.25
N ALA A 55 7.91 -6.24 -16.75
CA ALA A 55 7.13 -5.10 -16.27
C ALA A 55 6.83 -5.23 -14.78
N ALA A 56 6.39 -6.42 -14.32
CA ALA A 56 6.07 -6.67 -12.92
C ALA A 56 7.27 -6.46 -11.98
N VAL A 57 8.47 -6.87 -12.40
CA VAL A 57 9.71 -6.60 -11.64
C VAL A 57 10.03 -5.11 -11.63
N GLN A 58 9.93 -4.44 -12.78
CA GLN A 58 10.29 -3.02 -12.91
C GLN A 58 9.27 -2.07 -12.28
N SER A 59 8.03 -2.50 -12.04
CA SER A 59 6.95 -1.68 -11.47
C SER A 59 6.67 -2.02 -10.01
N LYS A 60 7.52 -2.80 -9.34
CA LYS A 60 7.30 -3.16 -7.93
C LYS A 60 7.28 -1.89 -7.07
N GLY A 61 6.28 -1.75 -6.19
CA GLY A 61 6.12 -0.56 -5.36
C GLY A 61 5.55 0.66 -6.10
N THR A 62 5.08 0.48 -7.32
CA THR A 62 4.41 1.52 -8.11
C THR A 62 2.93 1.18 -8.34
N THR A 63 2.22 1.97 -9.14
CA THR A 63 0.80 1.73 -9.44
C THR A 63 0.61 0.81 -10.64
N GLU A 64 -0.61 0.32 -10.82
CA GLU A 64 -0.92 -0.52 -11.97
C GLU A 64 -0.84 0.19 -13.32
N GLN A 65 -1.02 1.51 -13.34
CA GLN A 65 -0.78 2.31 -14.55
C GLN A 65 0.69 2.22 -14.94
N VAL A 66 1.61 2.44 -14.00
CA VAL A 66 3.05 2.35 -14.26
C VAL A 66 3.44 0.95 -14.74
N PHE A 67 2.86 -0.10 -14.15
CA PHE A 67 3.00 -1.46 -14.66
C PHE A 67 2.54 -1.58 -16.12
N PHE A 68 1.35 -1.08 -16.43
CA PHE A 68 0.75 -1.14 -17.76
C PHE A 68 1.59 -0.41 -18.81
N ASP A 69 2.08 0.79 -18.51
CA ASP A 69 2.91 1.58 -19.42
C ASP A 69 4.26 0.89 -19.69
N LYS A 70 4.86 0.31 -18.64
CA LYS A 70 6.10 -0.50 -18.77
C LYS A 70 5.86 -1.72 -19.64
N TYR A 71 4.73 -2.40 -19.46
CA TYR A 71 4.35 -3.54 -20.27
C TYR A 71 4.22 -3.17 -21.76
N LEU A 72 3.48 -2.09 -22.08
CA LEU A 72 3.32 -1.64 -23.47
C LEU A 72 4.66 -1.23 -24.11
N LYS A 73 5.54 -0.58 -23.33
CA LYS A 73 6.88 -0.21 -23.80
C LYS A 73 7.74 -1.44 -24.11
N LEU A 74 7.72 -2.45 -23.24
CA LEU A 74 8.44 -3.72 -23.45
C LEU A 74 7.89 -4.51 -24.63
N LYS A 75 6.59 -4.37 -24.92
CA LYS A 75 5.92 -4.87 -26.13
C LYS A 75 6.37 -4.19 -27.43
N GLY A 76 7.18 -3.13 -27.37
CA GLY A 76 7.66 -2.39 -28.52
C GLY A 76 6.66 -1.36 -29.06
N LEU A 77 5.64 -0.98 -28.28
CA LEU A 77 4.79 0.15 -28.64
C LEU A 77 5.57 1.45 -28.42
N GLY A 78 5.60 2.31 -29.44
CA GLY A 78 6.23 3.63 -29.35
C GLY A 78 5.52 4.54 -28.34
N LEU A 79 6.25 5.46 -27.72
CA LEU A 79 5.73 6.37 -26.68
C LEU A 79 4.53 7.21 -27.14
N GLU A 80 4.50 7.62 -28.42
CA GLU A 80 3.37 8.37 -28.99
C GLU A 80 2.09 7.53 -28.99
N LYS A 81 2.19 6.26 -29.42
CA LYS A 81 1.08 5.32 -29.41
C LYS A 81 0.66 4.94 -27.99
N ILE A 82 1.60 4.86 -27.04
CA ILE A 82 1.26 4.66 -25.62
C ILE A 82 0.44 5.83 -25.10
N ARG A 83 0.86 7.08 -25.33
CA ARG A 83 0.14 8.29 -24.90
C ARG A 83 -1.25 8.43 -25.50
N GLU A 84 -1.42 8.05 -26.77
CA GLU A 84 -2.74 8.03 -27.42
C GLU A 84 -3.69 6.98 -26.82
N LEU A 85 -3.13 5.84 -26.41
CA LEU A 85 -3.87 4.70 -25.89
C LEU A 85 -4.05 4.72 -24.36
N GLU A 86 -3.31 5.58 -23.67
CA GLU A 86 -3.00 5.49 -22.24
C GLU A 86 -4.25 5.48 -21.37
N SER A 87 -5.27 6.29 -21.69
CA SER A 87 -6.51 6.31 -20.92
C SER A 87 -7.49 5.21 -21.33
N THR A 88 -7.68 4.98 -22.64
CA THR A 88 -8.75 4.09 -23.11
C THR A 88 -8.37 2.63 -22.90
N VAL A 89 -7.17 2.22 -23.31
CA VAL A 89 -6.75 0.82 -23.21
C VAL A 89 -6.47 0.44 -21.75
N TYR A 90 -5.94 1.37 -20.95
CA TYR A 90 -5.80 1.14 -19.51
C TYR A 90 -7.16 0.97 -18.82
N ASN A 91 -8.12 1.85 -19.11
CA ASN A 91 -9.47 1.72 -18.53
C ASN A 91 -10.11 0.38 -18.88
N ASP A 92 -9.99 -0.05 -20.14
CA ASP A 92 -10.46 -1.36 -20.57
C ASP A 92 -9.73 -2.51 -19.85
N PHE A 93 -8.40 -2.42 -19.72
CA PHE A 93 -7.61 -3.37 -18.92
C PHE A 93 -8.16 -3.51 -17.48
N ILE A 94 -8.43 -2.39 -16.81
CA ILE A 94 -8.99 -2.39 -15.46
C ILE A 94 -10.40 -2.97 -15.43
N VAL A 95 -11.25 -2.63 -16.39
CA VAL A 95 -12.63 -3.15 -16.50
C VAL A 95 -12.62 -4.66 -16.72
N TYR A 96 -11.78 -5.18 -17.62
CA TYR A 96 -11.69 -6.60 -17.89
C TYR A 96 -11.11 -7.39 -16.71
N ARG A 97 -10.11 -6.82 -16.03
CA ARG A 97 -9.58 -7.40 -14.79
C ARG A 97 -10.66 -7.50 -13.72
N LYS A 98 -11.43 -6.43 -13.49
CA LYS A 98 -12.56 -6.43 -12.56
C LYS A 98 -13.59 -7.50 -12.92
N ARG A 99 -13.99 -7.56 -14.20
CA ARG A 99 -14.97 -8.56 -14.69
C ARG A 99 -14.49 -9.99 -14.41
N PHE A 100 -13.24 -10.28 -14.74
CA PHE A 100 -12.64 -11.59 -14.48
C PHE A 100 -12.69 -11.96 -13.00
N LEU A 101 -12.29 -11.04 -12.10
CA LEU A 101 -12.37 -11.26 -10.66
C LEU A 101 -13.80 -11.51 -10.19
N ALA A 102 -14.76 -10.69 -10.63
CA ALA A 102 -16.17 -10.86 -10.29
C ALA A 102 -16.73 -12.22 -10.73
N GLU A 103 -16.36 -12.70 -11.92
CA GLU A 103 -16.74 -14.04 -12.39
C GLU A 103 -16.12 -15.17 -11.54
N MET A 104 -14.86 -15.02 -11.15
CA MET A 104 -14.18 -15.99 -10.30
C MET A 104 -14.75 -16.00 -8.88
N ASN A 105 -15.10 -14.84 -8.33
CA ASN A 105 -15.77 -14.71 -7.04
C ASN A 105 -17.14 -15.40 -7.07
N LYS A 106 -17.94 -15.22 -8.14
CA LYS A 106 -19.22 -15.93 -8.31
C LYS A 106 -19.07 -17.46 -8.31
N LYS A 107 -18.00 -17.97 -8.95
CA LYS A 107 -17.68 -19.41 -8.95
C LYS A 107 -17.23 -19.93 -7.58
N ARG A 108 -16.88 -19.05 -6.65
CA ARG A 108 -16.42 -19.34 -5.29
C ARG A 108 -17.48 -18.96 -4.25
N ASP A 109 -18.76 -19.05 -4.58
CA ASP A 109 -19.86 -18.69 -3.69
C ASP A 109 -19.78 -17.23 -3.17
N ASN A 110 -19.39 -16.31 -4.05
CA ASN A 110 -19.19 -14.88 -3.79
C ASN A 110 -18.09 -14.55 -2.76
N LYS A 111 -17.21 -15.50 -2.46
CA LYS A 111 -15.98 -15.22 -1.70
C LYS A 111 -15.07 -14.31 -2.49
N LYS A 112 -14.56 -13.27 -1.82
CA LYS A 112 -13.63 -12.30 -2.43
C LYS A 112 -12.29 -12.98 -2.74
N SER A 113 -11.60 -12.50 -3.78
CA SER A 113 -10.46 -13.24 -4.33
C SER A 113 -9.34 -13.44 -3.31
N ASP A 114 -9.20 -12.52 -2.36
CA ASP A 114 -8.09 -12.49 -1.39
C ASP A 114 -8.47 -13.09 -0.02
N GLU A 115 -9.69 -13.63 0.17
CA GLU A 115 -10.15 -14.18 1.47
C GLU A 115 -9.18 -15.24 2.06
N GLY A 116 -8.63 -16.11 1.21
CA GLY A 116 -7.65 -17.13 1.62
C GLY A 116 -6.20 -16.62 1.73
N TYR A 117 -5.96 -15.35 1.41
CA TYR A 117 -4.64 -14.74 1.30
C TYR A 117 -4.46 -13.56 2.26
N ILE A 118 -5.41 -13.32 3.16
CA ILE A 118 -5.26 -12.31 4.20
C ILE A 118 -4.12 -12.72 5.14
N ASN A 119 -3.17 -11.80 5.33
CA ASN A 119 -2.05 -12.05 6.22
C ASN A 119 -2.55 -12.16 7.67
N LYS A 120 -2.28 -13.29 8.31
CA LYS A 120 -2.75 -13.55 9.68
C LYS A 120 -2.11 -12.63 10.72
N ASP A 121 -0.89 -12.19 10.48
CA ASP A 121 -0.17 -11.29 11.38
C ASP A 121 -0.73 -9.87 11.28
N PHE A 122 -1.21 -9.46 10.11
CA PHE A 122 -1.99 -8.23 9.95
C PHE A 122 -3.28 -8.29 10.78
N ILE A 123 -4.01 -9.40 10.76
CA ILE A 123 -5.23 -9.56 11.60
C ILE A 123 -4.89 -9.43 13.09
N HIS A 124 -3.83 -10.10 13.54
CA HIS A 124 -3.37 -9.98 14.93
C HIS A 124 -2.97 -8.55 15.30
N LEU A 125 -2.25 -7.87 14.41
CA LEU A 125 -1.88 -6.47 14.59
C LEU A 125 -3.13 -5.58 14.74
N MET A 126 -4.11 -5.70 13.83
CA MET A 126 -5.35 -4.92 13.89
C MET A 126 -6.17 -5.16 15.16
N GLN A 127 -6.31 -6.42 15.57
CA GLN A 127 -6.98 -6.76 16.84
C GLN A 127 -6.31 -6.09 18.03
N SER A 128 -4.98 -6.06 18.02
CA SER A 128 -4.20 -5.52 19.13
C SER A 128 -4.21 -3.99 19.14
N LEU A 129 -4.17 -3.35 17.96
CA LEU A 129 -4.33 -1.90 17.81
C LEU A 129 -5.71 -1.44 18.29
N LYS A 130 -6.78 -2.14 17.90
CA LYS A 130 -8.14 -1.83 18.36
C LYS A 130 -8.33 -2.05 19.87
N LYS A 131 -7.69 -3.07 20.43
CA LYS A 131 -7.70 -3.29 21.88
C LYS A 131 -7.00 -2.14 22.62
N MET A 132 -5.85 -1.69 22.13
CA MET A 132 -5.15 -0.54 22.70
C MET A 132 -5.97 0.74 22.60
N ASP A 133 -6.60 1.00 21.45
CA ASP A 133 -7.49 2.15 21.28
C ASP A 133 -8.59 2.18 22.36
N GLN A 134 -9.14 1.02 22.71
CA GLN A 134 -10.14 0.87 23.77
C GLN A 134 -9.56 1.08 25.17
N GLU A 135 -8.39 0.49 25.47
CA GLU A 135 -7.77 0.54 26.80
C GLU A 135 -7.18 1.93 27.12
N ASP A 136 -6.55 2.59 26.15
CA ASP A 136 -5.91 3.90 26.32
C ASP A 136 -6.82 5.08 25.98
N GLY A 137 -8.01 4.81 25.42
CA GLY A 137 -8.95 5.85 24.97
C GLY A 137 -8.46 6.62 23.75
N ILE A 138 -7.58 6.02 22.94
CA ILE A 138 -7.00 6.61 21.72
C ILE A 138 -7.95 6.33 20.54
N LYS A 139 -8.28 7.36 19.76
CA LYS A 139 -9.00 7.20 18.50
C LYS A 139 -8.02 7.13 17.34
N THR A 140 -7.90 5.95 16.72
CA THR A 140 -7.06 5.75 15.55
C THR A 140 -7.87 5.74 14.26
N CYS A 141 -7.39 6.47 13.24
CA CYS A 141 -7.87 6.34 11.87
C CYS A 141 -7.03 5.30 11.12
N TYR A 142 -7.66 4.24 10.66
CA TYR A 142 -7.04 3.18 9.86
C TYR A 142 -7.33 3.38 8.38
N ILE A 143 -6.27 3.40 7.56
CA ILE A 143 -6.34 3.71 6.13
C ILE A 143 -5.67 2.59 5.32
N ILE A 144 -6.30 2.15 4.23
CA ILE A 144 -5.60 1.42 3.15
C ILE A 144 -5.16 2.45 2.11
N ALA A 145 -3.88 2.41 1.72
CA ALA A 145 -3.34 3.17 0.60
C ALA A 145 -2.63 2.21 -0.35
N THR A 146 -3.16 2.00 -1.56
CA THR A 146 -2.65 0.96 -2.47
C THR A 146 -2.53 1.44 -3.91
N GLY A 147 -1.57 0.89 -4.65
CA GLY A 147 -1.45 1.11 -6.09
C GLY A 147 -2.52 0.39 -6.93
N ASN A 148 -3.34 -0.47 -6.33
CA ASN A 148 -4.49 -1.09 -7.00
C ASN A 148 -5.60 -0.06 -7.20
N PRO A 149 -6.28 -0.05 -8.35
CA PRO A 149 -7.50 0.73 -8.52
C PRO A 149 -8.61 0.27 -7.57
N ILE A 150 -9.35 1.23 -6.99
CA ILE A 150 -10.43 0.95 -6.02
C ILE A 150 -11.43 -0.06 -6.58
N ILE A 151 -11.82 0.10 -7.84
CA ILE A 151 -12.80 -0.77 -8.49
C ILE A 151 -12.35 -2.23 -8.62
N VAL A 152 -11.04 -2.50 -8.56
CA VAL A 152 -10.50 -3.86 -8.50
C VAL A 152 -10.41 -4.32 -7.04
N LEU A 153 -9.98 -3.43 -6.14
CA LEU A 153 -9.91 -3.73 -4.71
C LEU A 153 -11.28 -4.18 -4.15
N ASP A 154 -12.39 -3.62 -4.65
CA ASP A 154 -13.75 -4.04 -4.30
C ASP A 154 -14.02 -5.54 -4.58
N GLU A 155 -13.37 -6.14 -5.57
CA GLU A 155 -13.49 -7.57 -5.87
C GLU A 155 -12.45 -8.43 -5.14
N ARG A 156 -11.38 -7.81 -4.65
CA ARG A 156 -10.28 -8.49 -3.96
C ARG A 156 -10.47 -8.57 -2.45
N LEU A 157 -10.79 -7.45 -1.83
CA LEU A 157 -10.80 -7.24 -0.39
C LEU A 157 -12.06 -7.83 0.26
N PRO A 158 -11.93 -8.78 1.21
CA PRO A 158 -13.05 -9.29 2.01
C PRO A 158 -13.73 -8.18 2.83
N ASP A 159 -15.06 -8.22 2.89
CA ASP A 159 -15.86 -7.20 3.59
C ASP A 159 -15.51 -7.09 5.08
N GLU A 160 -15.23 -8.23 5.73
CA GLU A 160 -14.80 -8.28 7.14
C GLU A 160 -13.50 -7.50 7.38
N VAL A 161 -12.57 -7.57 6.43
CA VAL A 161 -11.31 -6.83 6.47
C VAL A 161 -11.54 -5.38 6.09
N ARG A 162 -12.36 -5.09 5.06
CA ARG A 162 -12.74 -3.73 4.64
C ARG A 162 -13.33 -2.92 5.80
N ASN A 163 -14.15 -3.56 6.62
CA ASN A 163 -14.80 -2.96 7.78
C ASN A 163 -13.83 -2.64 8.93
N MET A 164 -12.56 -3.05 8.83
CA MET A 164 -11.53 -2.66 9.79
C MET A 164 -10.99 -1.24 9.54
N PHE A 165 -11.27 -0.65 8.38
CA PHE A 165 -10.68 0.61 7.92
C PHE A 165 -11.70 1.74 7.79
N ASN A 166 -11.28 2.93 8.19
CA ASN A 166 -12.05 4.16 8.05
C ASN A 166 -12.03 4.65 6.60
N ILE A 167 -10.88 4.51 5.93
CA ILE A 167 -10.63 5.03 4.58
C ILE A 167 -9.92 3.96 3.75
N VAL A 168 -10.26 3.92 2.46
CA VAL A 168 -9.58 3.12 1.45
C VAL A 168 -9.33 4.01 0.26
N GLU A 169 -8.05 4.26 -0.03
CA GLU A 169 -7.59 5.01 -1.18
C GLU A 169 -6.82 4.05 -2.11
N GLY A 170 -7.16 4.08 -3.40
CA GLY A 170 -6.54 3.27 -4.43
C GLY A 170 -5.94 4.13 -5.53
N GLY A 171 -5.06 3.55 -6.34
CA GLY A 171 -4.47 4.22 -7.49
C GLY A 171 -5.49 4.37 -8.60
N GLU A 172 -6.19 5.50 -8.66
CA GLU A 172 -6.84 5.93 -9.88
C GLU A 172 -5.77 6.44 -10.86
N SER A 173 -5.97 6.19 -12.16
CA SER A 173 -5.01 6.37 -13.26
C SER A 173 -4.06 7.57 -13.10
N GLY A 174 -2.75 7.31 -13.12
CA GLY A 174 -1.71 8.32 -13.39
C GLY A 174 -0.75 8.70 -12.25
N PHE A 175 -0.91 8.15 -11.05
CA PHE A 175 -0.08 8.55 -9.89
C PHE A 175 1.00 7.51 -9.57
N ASN A 176 2.18 7.94 -9.10
CA ASN A 176 3.14 7.03 -8.47
C ASN A 176 2.64 6.68 -7.05
N ARG A 177 3.09 5.56 -6.46
CA ARG A 177 2.69 5.20 -5.08
C ARG A 177 3.01 6.31 -4.07
N LYS A 178 4.10 7.05 -4.30
CA LYS A 178 4.45 8.29 -3.59
C LYS A 178 3.27 9.26 -3.54
N ASP A 179 2.65 9.53 -4.69
CA ASP A 179 1.62 10.54 -4.83
C ASP A 179 0.33 10.09 -4.13
N ILE A 180 -0.01 8.80 -4.19
CA ILE A 180 -1.14 8.25 -3.41
C ILE A 180 -0.96 8.52 -1.91
N ILE A 181 0.24 8.27 -1.39
CA ILE A 181 0.52 8.47 0.03
C ILE A 181 0.54 9.97 0.35
N GLN A 182 1.16 10.80 -0.49
CA GLN A 182 1.17 12.25 -0.32
C GLN A 182 -0.23 12.85 -0.43
N ASP A 183 -1.11 12.29 -1.25
CA ASP A 183 -2.51 12.69 -1.38
C ASP A 183 -3.30 12.28 -0.14
N VAL A 184 -3.07 11.06 0.40
CA VAL A 184 -3.63 10.63 1.69
C VAL A 184 -3.19 11.61 2.78
N LEU A 185 -1.89 11.85 2.90
CA LEU A 185 -1.28 12.75 3.89
C LEU A 185 -1.76 14.20 3.73
N GLY A 186 -1.82 14.71 2.50
CA GLY A 186 -2.33 16.04 2.18
C GLY A 186 -3.82 16.17 2.48
N ALA A 187 -4.63 15.18 2.09
CA ALA A 187 -6.05 15.15 2.39
C ALA A 187 -6.33 15.13 3.90
N MET A 188 -5.44 14.56 4.72
CA MET A 188 -5.55 14.61 6.18
C MET A 188 -5.46 16.03 6.74
N GLU A 189 -4.67 16.92 6.13
CA GLU A 189 -4.55 18.32 6.57
C GLU A 189 -5.85 19.12 6.36
N PHE A 190 -6.59 18.80 5.30
CA PHE A 190 -7.85 19.46 4.95
C PHE A 190 -9.07 18.81 5.59
N ARG A 191 -8.96 17.55 6.06
CA ARG A 191 -10.02 16.86 6.78
C ARG A 191 -9.97 17.25 8.26
N LYS A 192 -10.93 18.08 8.68
CA LYS A 192 -11.07 18.55 10.07
C LYS A 192 -11.11 17.39 11.09
N GLU A 193 -11.58 16.21 10.68
CA GLU A 193 -11.59 14.99 11.50
C GLU A 193 -10.19 14.42 11.82
N ILE A 194 -9.21 14.63 10.93
CA ILE A 194 -7.90 13.98 11.00
C ILE A 194 -6.79 14.97 11.39
N ASN A 195 -6.99 16.27 11.17
CA ASN A 195 -6.01 17.34 11.43
C ASN A 195 -5.58 17.52 12.91
N LYS A 196 -6.06 16.69 13.85
CA LYS A 196 -5.52 16.66 15.22
C LYS A 196 -4.50 15.54 15.46
N ALA A 197 -4.40 14.58 14.55
CA ALA A 197 -3.41 13.53 14.66
C ALA A 197 -2.01 14.14 14.50
N THR A 198 -1.17 13.97 15.51
CA THR A 198 0.22 14.44 15.50
C THR A 198 1.20 13.36 15.04
N LYS A 199 0.72 12.11 14.90
CA LYS A 199 1.52 10.95 14.52
C LYS A 199 0.83 10.12 13.44
N VAL A 200 1.60 9.78 12.42
CA VAL A 200 1.19 8.92 11.31
C VAL A 200 2.16 7.75 11.22
N PHE A 201 1.62 6.53 11.21
CA PHE A 201 2.39 5.32 10.99
C PHE A 201 2.08 4.78 9.61
N TYR A 202 3.10 4.53 8.81
CA TYR A 202 2.95 4.04 7.45
C TYR A 202 3.65 2.68 7.30
N LEU A 203 2.92 1.66 6.87
CA LEU A 203 3.41 0.29 6.71
C LEU A 203 3.41 -0.09 5.22
N ASP A 204 4.55 -0.50 4.69
CA ASP A 204 4.70 -0.96 3.30
C ASP A 204 5.79 -2.03 3.21
N ASP A 205 5.68 -2.95 2.26
CA ASP A 205 6.66 -4.02 2.05
C ASP A 205 7.76 -3.64 1.04
N THR A 206 7.60 -2.52 0.32
CA THR A 206 8.51 -2.08 -0.73
C THR A 206 9.42 -0.93 -0.26
N SER A 207 10.73 -1.09 -0.49
CA SER A 207 11.72 -0.04 -0.19
C SER A 207 11.43 1.26 -0.94
N GLU A 208 11.00 1.18 -2.20
CA GLU A 208 10.70 2.35 -3.03
C GLU A 208 9.60 3.22 -2.41
N ALA A 209 8.52 2.61 -1.91
CA ALA A 209 7.44 3.36 -1.29
C ALA A 209 7.88 3.99 0.04
N ILE A 210 8.62 3.26 0.88
CA ILE A 210 9.17 3.80 2.13
C ILE A 210 10.12 4.98 1.86
N LEU A 211 11.01 4.84 0.89
CA LEU A 211 11.92 5.90 0.45
C LEU A 211 11.16 7.12 -0.07
N SER A 212 10.05 6.91 -0.78
CA SER A 212 9.25 8.00 -1.34
C SER A 212 8.57 8.88 -0.28
N VAL A 213 8.25 8.29 0.88
CA VAL A 213 7.69 8.99 2.04
C VAL A 213 8.80 9.65 2.85
N ALA A 214 9.91 8.95 3.06
CA ALA A 214 11.04 9.43 3.85
C ALA A 214 11.79 10.59 3.18
N ASN A 215 11.96 10.51 1.86
CA ASN A 215 12.56 11.57 1.06
C ASN A 215 11.49 12.63 0.77
N LYS A 216 11.24 13.49 1.76
CA LYS A 216 10.48 14.74 1.59
C LYS A 216 10.87 15.41 0.26
N ASN A 217 9.86 15.95 -0.42
CA ASN A 217 10.02 16.61 -1.71
C ASN A 217 11.26 17.54 -1.72
N PRO A 218 12.21 17.38 -2.66
CA PRO A 218 13.38 18.26 -2.76
C PRO A 218 13.01 19.74 -2.99
N GLU A 219 11.75 20.01 -3.34
CA GLU A 219 11.18 21.35 -3.53
C GLU A 219 10.66 22.02 -2.25
N GLY A 220 10.83 21.43 -1.06
CA GLY A 220 10.51 22.09 0.21
C GLY A 220 9.01 22.34 0.47
N ARG A 221 8.11 21.68 -0.27
CA ARG A 221 6.67 21.78 -0.03
C ARG A 221 6.19 20.78 1.03
N GLN A 222 5.50 21.36 2.01
CA GLN A 222 4.81 20.78 3.17
C GLN A 222 5.69 20.15 4.25
N ARG A 223 6.00 20.96 5.27
CA ARG A 223 6.08 20.46 6.64
C ARG A 223 4.66 20.12 7.07
N HIS A 224 4.31 18.84 7.05
CA HIS A 224 3.10 18.38 7.71
C HIS A 224 3.15 18.74 9.19
N ASN A 225 1.98 18.98 9.80
CA ASN A 225 1.86 19.24 11.23
C ASN A 225 1.99 17.97 12.10
N TYR A 226 2.47 16.87 11.52
CA TYR A 226 2.56 15.56 12.14
C TYR A 226 3.86 14.85 11.79
N ASP A 227 4.31 13.99 12.70
CA ASP A 227 5.46 13.12 12.52
C ASP A 227 5.04 11.85 11.77
N VAL A 228 5.78 11.50 10.71
CA VAL A 228 5.57 10.26 9.94
C VAL A 228 6.61 9.23 10.37
N PHE A 229 6.14 8.07 10.78
CA PHE A 229 6.93 6.91 11.17
C PHE A 229 6.72 5.81 10.13
N SER A 230 7.74 5.53 9.32
CA SER A 230 7.66 4.48 8.32
C SER A 230 8.07 3.14 8.91
N ILE A 231 7.33 2.09 8.60
CA ILE A 231 7.60 0.71 9.02
C ILE A 231 7.72 -0.12 7.75
N HIS A 232 8.94 -0.52 7.43
CA HIS A 232 9.22 -1.41 6.31
C HIS A 232 8.99 -2.86 6.74
N VAL A 233 8.04 -3.53 6.08
CA VAL A 233 7.64 -4.91 6.36
C VAL A 233 8.35 -5.85 5.39
N ASP A 234 9.50 -6.36 5.79
CA ASP A 234 10.35 -7.13 4.91
C ASP A 234 10.13 -8.63 5.07
N ARG A 235 9.33 -9.20 4.16
CA ARG A 235 8.96 -10.63 4.19
C ARG A 235 9.94 -11.53 3.43
N LEU A 236 10.72 -10.98 2.50
CA LEU A 236 11.42 -11.80 1.49
C LEU A 236 12.85 -11.37 1.19
N ASN A 237 13.28 -10.15 1.51
CA ASN A 237 14.60 -9.63 1.13
C ASN A 237 15.41 -9.17 2.36
N GLN A 238 16.64 -8.71 2.10
CA GLN A 238 17.33 -7.82 3.03
C GLN A 238 16.90 -6.39 2.68
N PRO A 239 16.77 -5.49 3.67
CA PRO A 239 16.51 -4.08 3.41
C PRO A 239 17.60 -3.53 2.50
N SER A 240 17.23 -2.68 1.54
CA SER A 240 18.22 -2.00 0.70
C SER A 240 19.15 -1.17 1.58
N GLU A 241 20.39 -0.96 1.12
CA GLU A 241 21.36 -0.11 1.82
C GLU A 241 20.80 1.30 2.07
N GLU A 242 19.95 1.79 1.16
CA GLU A 242 19.22 3.04 1.30
C GLU A 242 18.26 3.05 2.49
N ILE A 243 17.49 1.98 2.70
CA ILE A 243 16.60 1.84 3.87
C ILE A 243 17.42 1.78 5.16
N LEU A 244 18.51 1.01 5.18
CA LEU A 244 19.43 0.93 6.32
C LEU A 244 20.08 2.28 6.66
N ASN A 245 20.30 3.13 5.66
CA ASN A 245 20.80 4.48 5.86
C ASN A 245 19.72 5.44 6.37
N LEU A 246 18.45 5.22 6.02
CA LEU A 246 17.32 5.99 6.57
C LEU A 246 17.08 5.69 8.05
N GLU A 247 17.33 4.47 8.54
CA GLU A 247 17.18 4.15 9.98
C GLU A 247 18.05 5.04 10.89
N LYS A 248 19.13 5.60 10.34
CA LYS A 248 20.07 6.46 11.06
C LYS A 248 19.64 7.93 11.08
N ARG A 249 18.55 8.29 10.39
CA ARG A 249 18.08 9.67 10.28
C ARG A 249 17.09 10.02 11.41
N PRO A 250 17.38 11.05 12.21
CA PRO A 250 16.49 11.46 13.30
C PRO A 250 15.25 12.23 12.82
N ASP A 251 15.26 12.77 11.60
CA ASP A 251 14.21 13.63 11.04
C ASP A 251 13.08 12.86 10.35
N HIS A 252 13.26 11.55 10.10
CA HIS A 252 12.24 10.65 9.60
C HIS A 252 12.53 9.21 10.06
N PRO A 253 12.00 8.78 11.22
CA PRO A 253 12.26 7.44 11.73
C PRO A 253 11.69 6.38 10.77
N VAL A 254 12.55 5.42 10.41
CA VAL A 254 12.19 4.22 9.66
C VAL A 254 12.48 3.01 10.54
N PHE A 255 11.51 2.12 10.68
CA PHE A 255 11.65 0.87 11.42
C PHE A 255 11.57 -0.31 10.47
N HIS A 256 12.48 -1.27 10.62
CA HIS A 256 12.44 -2.52 9.88
C HIS A 256 11.83 -3.63 10.74
N VAL A 257 10.86 -4.34 10.18
CA VAL A 257 10.26 -5.53 10.81
C VAL A 257 10.17 -6.67 9.81
N LYS A 258 10.48 -7.89 10.29
CA LYS A 258 10.32 -9.11 9.47
C LYS A 258 8.88 -9.60 9.47
N ASN A 259 8.21 -9.49 10.61
CA ASN A 259 6.81 -9.88 10.75
C ASN A 259 6.01 -8.77 11.41
N LEU A 260 4.74 -8.64 11.04
CA LEU A 260 3.84 -7.66 11.65
C LEU A 260 3.61 -7.94 13.15
N ARG A 261 3.80 -9.17 13.62
CA ARG A 261 3.79 -9.53 15.05
C ARG A 261 4.93 -8.92 15.84
N ASP A 262 6.05 -8.61 15.19
CA ASP A 262 7.23 -8.05 15.84
C ASP A 262 7.06 -6.55 16.14
N ILE A 263 5.99 -5.94 15.61
CA ILE A 263 5.56 -4.59 15.97
C ILE A 263 5.02 -4.65 17.41
N SER A 264 5.94 -4.50 18.37
CA SER A 264 5.63 -4.29 19.78
C SER A 264 4.82 -3.01 19.93
N LEU A 265 3.51 -3.19 20.01
CA LEU A 265 2.47 -2.20 20.19
C LEU A 265 2.77 -1.19 21.32
N MET A 266 3.44 -1.66 22.38
CA MET A 266 3.75 -0.86 23.56
C MET A 266 4.83 0.19 23.31
N SER A 267 5.83 -0.07 22.47
CA SER A 267 7.01 0.81 22.37
C SER A 267 7.01 1.73 21.16
N TYR A 268 6.48 1.29 20.01
CA TYR A 268 6.57 2.08 18.76
C TYR A 268 5.35 2.96 18.50
N LEU A 269 4.17 2.54 18.96
CA LEU A 269 2.89 3.13 18.57
C LEU A 269 2.16 3.81 19.74
N ASN A 270 2.72 3.76 20.95
CA ASN A 270 2.15 4.39 22.14
C ASN A 270 2.64 5.86 22.27
N PRO A 271 1.73 6.85 22.21
CA PRO A 271 2.12 8.25 22.32
C PRO A 271 2.71 8.64 23.68
N LYS A 272 2.51 7.85 24.75
CA LYS A 272 3.04 8.11 26.10
C LYS A 272 4.52 7.71 26.28
N ASN A 273 5.08 6.89 25.39
CA ASN A 273 6.46 6.40 25.51
C ASN A 273 7.43 7.30 24.71
N HIS A 274 7.69 8.49 25.24
CA HIS A 274 8.68 9.45 24.71
C HIS A 274 10.05 9.40 25.42
N GLY A 275 10.38 8.28 26.08
CA GLY A 275 11.72 8.03 26.62
C GLY A 275 12.55 7.15 25.69
N SER A 276 13.55 7.74 25.02
CA SER A 276 14.71 7.10 24.37
C SER A 276 14.50 5.70 23.74
N ILE A 277 14.12 5.69 22.46
CA ILE A 277 14.20 4.51 21.57
C ILE A 277 15.68 4.15 21.24
N GLU A 278 16.67 4.85 21.80
CA GLU A 278 18.10 4.55 21.60
C GLU A 278 18.58 3.27 22.31
N GLY A 279 17.81 2.67 23.22
CA GLY A 279 18.32 1.62 24.11
C GLY A 279 17.92 0.16 23.84
N SER A 280 16.85 -0.10 23.08
CA SER A 280 16.21 -1.44 23.11
C SER A 280 16.51 -2.34 21.91
N LEU A 281 16.94 -1.79 20.77
CA LEU A 281 17.22 -2.58 19.55
C LEU A 281 18.67 -3.05 19.45
N VAL A 282 19.64 -2.37 20.08
CA VAL A 282 21.07 -2.72 19.95
C VAL A 282 21.45 -3.97 20.77
N ASN A 283 20.68 -4.35 21.79
CA ASN A 283 21.08 -5.41 22.73
C ASN A 283 20.49 -6.81 22.49
N ARG A 284 19.65 -7.02 21.45
CA ARG A 284 19.10 -8.36 21.16
C ARG A 284 19.82 -9.12 20.04
N GLN A 285 20.74 -8.51 19.31
CA GLN A 285 21.54 -9.20 18.29
C GLN A 285 22.93 -9.67 18.76
N VAL A 286 23.33 -9.41 20.01
CA VAL A 286 24.62 -9.89 20.57
C VAL A 286 24.39 -10.88 21.71
N ARG A 287 23.62 -11.94 21.49
CA ARG A 287 23.70 -13.21 22.26
C ARG A 287 23.17 -14.39 21.42
N LYS A 288 24.01 -14.85 20.49
CA LYS A 288 24.22 -16.27 20.22
C LYS A 288 25.70 -16.48 19.95
#